data_AF-A0A093FIC7-F1
#
_entry.id   AF-A0A093FIC7-F1
#
_cell.length_a   1.000
_cell.length_b   1.000
_cell.length_c   1.000
_cell.angle_alpha   90.00
_cell.angle_beta   90.00
_cell.angle_gamma   90.00
#
_symmetry.space_group_name_H-M   'P 1'
#
loop_
_entity.id
_entity.type
_entity.pdbx_description
1 polymer ?
#
loop_
_entity_poly.entity_id
_entity_poly.type
_entity_poly.pdbx_seq_one_letter_code
_entity_poly.pdbx_strand_id
1 'polypeptide(L)'
;FCRVDPYGFERPEDFDYASYEAFFSRYLVILTRRAIKWSKLLKGKNSIQKSLKVKRYIRKGIPSEHRALIWMIVSGAQTNMEQNPGYYHRLLEGEKNDKLVEAIKTDMNRTFPDNVKFRKTADPCLQHTLYNVLVAYGHHNKAVGYCQGMNFIAGYLILITKNEEESFWLLDALIGRILPDYYSPAMLGLKTDQEVLGELVRMKVPAVAELMERHGVMWTLVVSRWFICLFIDILPVETVLRIWDCLFYEGSKIIFRVALTLIKQHQAFILEATNFPDICDKFKQITTGTFVTECHSFMQKIFTDPGSLSMATINKLRETCREKLLSQG
;
A
#
# COMPACT_ATOMS: atom_id res chain seq x y z
N PHE A 1 -16.39 -20.55 -6.55
CA PHE A 1 -15.17 -19.83 -6.12
C PHE A 1 -14.44 -20.64 -5.04
N CYS A 2 -13.11 -20.50 -4.89
CA CYS A 2 -12.30 -21.28 -3.95
C CYS A 2 -12.21 -20.60 -2.57
N ARG A 3 -12.01 -21.40 -1.51
CA ARG A 3 -11.73 -20.94 -0.13
C ARG A 3 -10.46 -20.08 -0.06
N VAL A 4 -9.49 -20.34 -0.92
CA VAL A 4 -8.25 -19.57 -1.04
C VAL A 4 -8.35 -18.65 -2.25
N ASP A 5 -8.00 -17.38 -2.10
CA ASP A 5 -7.98 -16.42 -3.20
C ASP A 5 -6.76 -16.61 -4.14
N PRO A 6 -6.71 -15.94 -5.31
CA PRO A 6 -5.59 -16.07 -6.25
C PRO A 6 -4.23 -15.64 -5.69
N TYR A 7 -4.20 -14.93 -4.56
CA TYR A 7 -3.00 -14.43 -3.88
C TYR A 7 -2.57 -15.34 -2.72
N GLY A 8 -3.34 -16.39 -2.44
CA GLY A 8 -3.05 -17.39 -1.42
C GLY A 8 -3.68 -17.10 -0.06
N PHE A 9 -4.54 -16.09 0.07
CA PHE A 9 -5.22 -15.78 1.33
C PHE A 9 -6.49 -16.61 1.49
N GLU A 10 -6.65 -17.23 2.66
CA GLU A 10 -7.89 -17.90 3.03
C GLU A 10 -9.00 -16.88 3.30
N ARG A 11 -10.17 -17.15 2.72
CA ARG A 11 -11.37 -16.36 2.96
C ARG A 11 -11.97 -16.74 4.33
N PRO A 12 -12.50 -15.78 5.09
CA PRO A 12 -13.27 -16.03 6.30
C PRO A 12 -14.44 -17.00 6.07
N GLU A 13 -14.94 -17.61 7.14
CA GLU A 13 -16.09 -18.53 7.07
C GLU A 13 -17.38 -17.82 6.65
N ASP A 14 -17.56 -16.57 7.08
CA ASP A 14 -18.69 -15.69 6.76
C ASP A 14 -18.52 -14.93 5.44
N PHE A 15 -17.57 -15.34 4.59
CA PHE A 15 -17.31 -14.67 3.33
C PHE A 15 -18.50 -14.76 2.37
N ASP A 16 -19.01 -13.61 1.91
CA ASP A 16 -20.11 -13.53 0.94
C ASP A 16 -19.64 -13.89 -0.48
N TYR A 17 -19.68 -15.20 -0.78
CA TYR A 17 -19.34 -15.73 -2.09
C TYR A 17 -20.26 -15.24 -3.21
N ALA A 18 -21.54 -15.01 -2.93
CA ALA A 18 -22.53 -14.62 -3.94
C ALA A 18 -22.25 -13.19 -4.44
N SER A 19 -22.06 -12.25 -3.50
CA SER A 19 -21.69 -10.87 -3.86
C SER A 19 -20.34 -10.81 -4.57
N TYR A 20 -19.36 -11.59 -4.10
CA TYR A 20 -18.04 -11.64 -4.73
C TYR A 20 -18.10 -12.22 -6.16
N GLU A 21 -18.88 -13.27 -6.39
CA GLU A 21 -19.09 -13.87 -7.71
C GLU A 21 -19.74 -12.88 -8.69
N ALA A 22 -20.78 -12.16 -8.23
CA ALA A 22 -21.43 -11.14 -9.02
C ALA A 22 -20.45 -10.01 -9.41
N PHE A 23 -19.65 -9.53 -8.45
CA PHE A 23 -18.57 -8.58 -8.70
C PHE A 23 -17.55 -9.12 -9.71
N PHE A 24 -17.01 -10.31 -9.45
CA PHE A 24 -15.90 -10.86 -10.22
C PHE A 24 -16.29 -11.15 -11.66
N SER A 25 -17.54 -11.56 -11.90
CA SER A 25 -18.10 -11.75 -13.25
C SER A 25 -18.07 -10.45 -14.08
N ARG A 26 -18.43 -9.31 -13.49
CA ARG A 26 -18.30 -7.99 -14.14
C ARG A 26 -16.84 -7.57 -14.29
N TYR A 27 -16.04 -7.84 -13.27
CA TYR A 27 -14.62 -7.47 -13.24
C TYR A 27 -13.79 -8.24 -14.27
N LEU A 28 -14.13 -9.50 -14.57
CA LEU A 28 -13.46 -10.32 -15.57
C LEU A 28 -13.48 -9.67 -16.95
N VAL A 29 -14.61 -9.08 -17.35
CA VAL A 29 -14.71 -8.33 -18.62
C VAL A 29 -13.73 -7.15 -18.66
N ILE A 30 -13.54 -6.47 -17.52
CA ILE A 30 -12.57 -5.37 -17.40
C ILE A 30 -11.14 -5.92 -17.50
N LEU A 31 -10.82 -6.98 -16.76
CA LEU A 31 -9.52 -7.65 -16.77
C LEU A 31 -9.13 -8.10 -18.19
N THR A 32 -10.02 -8.78 -18.91
CA THR A 32 -9.78 -9.22 -20.30
C THR A 32 -9.49 -8.01 -21.21
N ARG A 33 -10.28 -6.94 -21.09
CA ARG A 33 -10.03 -5.70 -21.85
C ARG A 33 -8.71 -5.03 -21.46
N ARG A 34 -8.23 -5.18 -20.22
CA ARG A 34 -6.93 -4.68 -19.77
C ARG A 34 -5.81 -5.52 -20.35
N ALA A 35 -5.87 -6.84 -20.23
CA ALA A 35 -4.88 -7.77 -20.77
C ALA A 35 -4.61 -7.52 -22.26
N ILE A 36 -5.67 -7.41 -23.09
CA ILE A 36 -5.53 -7.10 -24.53
C ILE A 36 -4.82 -5.76 -24.76
N LYS A 37 -5.16 -4.72 -23.99
CA LYS A 37 -4.56 -3.39 -24.16
C LYS A 37 -3.11 -3.34 -23.71
N TRP A 38 -2.77 -4.05 -22.64
CA TRP A 38 -1.39 -4.13 -22.12
C TRP A 38 -0.51 -4.97 -23.04
N SER A 39 -0.98 -6.13 -23.51
CA SER A 39 -0.29 -6.92 -24.53
C SER A 39 0.04 -6.09 -25.77
N LYS A 40 -0.93 -5.31 -26.29
CA LYS A 40 -0.73 -4.37 -27.41
C LYS A 40 0.24 -3.22 -27.09
N LEU A 41 0.33 -2.80 -25.83
CA LEU A 41 1.24 -1.74 -25.42
C LEU A 41 2.68 -2.25 -25.33
N LEU A 42 2.86 -3.44 -24.75
CA LEU A 42 4.16 -4.07 -24.57
C LEU A 42 4.71 -4.60 -25.89
N LYS A 43 3.87 -5.14 -26.78
CA LYS A 43 4.29 -5.72 -28.08
C LYS A 43 5.44 -6.73 -27.92
N GLY A 44 5.42 -7.52 -26.84
CA GLY A 44 6.50 -8.46 -26.50
C GLY A 44 7.81 -7.81 -26.00
N LYS A 45 7.86 -6.49 -25.82
CA LYS A 45 9.00 -5.80 -25.22
C LYS A 45 8.86 -5.73 -23.70
N ASN A 46 9.94 -5.98 -23.00
CA ASN A 46 10.04 -5.82 -21.55
C ASN A 46 10.47 -4.39 -21.16
N SER A 47 10.00 -3.38 -21.89
CA SER A 47 10.35 -1.98 -21.63
C SER A 47 9.13 -1.07 -21.79
N ILE A 48 9.02 -0.08 -20.92
CA ILE A 48 7.94 0.90 -20.96
C ILE A 48 8.47 2.27 -20.55
N GLN A 49 8.17 3.30 -21.34
CA GLN A 49 8.52 4.68 -21.01
C GLN A 49 7.34 5.38 -20.35
N LYS A 50 7.62 6.20 -19.33
CA LYS A 50 6.57 7.01 -18.67
C LYS A 50 5.93 7.94 -19.70
N SER A 51 4.61 7.86 -19.83
CA SER A 51 3.82 8.72 -20.70
C SER A 51 2.39 8.84 -20.19
N LEU A 52 1.63 9.82 -20.69
CA LEU A 52 0.21 9.98 -20.35
C LEU A 52 -0.62 8.72 -20.67
N LYS A 53 -0.25 8.00 -21.74
CA LYS A 53 -0.90 6.74 -22.11
C LYS A 53 -0.66 5.65 -21.06
N VAL A 54 0.58 5.48 -20.63
CA VAL A 54 0.98 4.50 -19.59
C VAL A 54 0.31 4.84 -18.27
N LYS A 55 0.38 6.11 -17.85
CA LYS A 55 -0.34 6.63 -16.69
C LYS A 55 -1.82 6.24 -16.69
N ARG A 56 -2.51 6.49 -17.81
CA ARG A 56 -3.94 6.16 -17.96
C ARG A 56 -4.20 4.65 -17.92
N TYR A 57 -3.28 3.83 -18.42
CA TYR A 57 -3.42 2.37 -18.36
C TYR A 57 -3.24 1.85 -16.95
N ILE A 58 -2.23 2.33 -16.24
CA ILE A 58 -1.95 2.01 -14.83
C ILE A 58 -3.15 2.37 -13.95
N ARG A 59 -3.72 3.57 -14.08
CA ARG A 59 -4.94 3.95 -13.35
C ARG A 59 -6.12 3.01 -13.61
N LYS A 60 -6.20 2.42 -14.81
CA LYS A 60 -7.23 1.45 -15.20
C LYS A 60 -6.92 0.02 -14.77
N GLY A 61 -5.73 -0.24 -14.23
CA GLY A 61 -5.25 -1.53 -13.72
C GLY A 61 -4.21 -2.18 -14.62
N ILE A 62 -3.16 -2.70 -13.98
CA ILE A 62 -2.15 -3.58 -14.57
C ILE A 62 -2.62 -5.04 -14.39
N PRO A 63 -2.62 -5.86 -15.45
CA PRO A 63 -2.85 -7.31 -15.34
C PRO A 63 -1.84 -7.96 -14.39
N SER A 64 -2.27 -8.96 -13.63
CA SER A 64 -1.46 -9.56 -12.56
C SER A 64 -0.12 -10.10 -13.08
N GLU A 65 -0.12 -10.70 -14.26
CA GLU A 65 1.05 -11.23 -14.96
C GLU A 65 2.08 -10.17 -15.37
N HIS A 66 1.71 -8.89 -15.36
CA HIS A 66 2.58 -7.78 -15.74
C HIS A 66 2.97 -6.90 -14.56
N ARG A 67 2.37 -7.06 -13.36
CA ARG A 67 2.61 -6.16 -12.22
C ARG A 67 4.08 -6.08 -11.84
N ALA A 68 4.74 -7.22 -11.62
CA ALA A 68 6.15 -7.29 -11.24
C ALA A 68 7.03 -6.46 -12.19
N LEU A 69 7.00 -6.81 -13.48
CA LEU A 69 7.76 -6.12 -14.52
C LEU A 69 7.46 -4.62 -14.58
N ILE A 70 6.18 -4.24 -14.60
CA ILE A 70 5.80 -2.83 -14.73
C ILE A 70 6.22 -2.04 -13.50
N TRP A 71 5.98 -2.56 -12.29
CA TRP A 71 6.42 -1.92 -11.04
C TRP A 71 7.93 -1.73 -11.02
N MET A 72 8.70 -2.76 -11.41
CA MET A 72 10.17 -2.69 -11.49
C MET A 72 10.61 -1.55 -12.41
N ILE A 73 10.03 -1.44 -13.60
CA ILE A 73 10.39 -0.39 -14.57
C ILE A 73 9.96 1.00 -14.10
N VAL A 74 8.69 1.18 -13.70
CA VAL A 74 8.16 2.53 -13.46
C VAL A 74 8.64 3.16 -12.15
N SER A 75 9.04 2.33 -11.19
CA SER A 75 9.67 2.75 -9.94
C SER A 75 11.18 3.03 -10.10
N GLY A 76 11.78 2.57 -11.20
CA GLY A 76 13.23 2.60 -11.42
C GLY A 76 13.99 1.50 -10.65
N ALA A 77 13.30 0.60 -9.96
CA ALA A 77 13.91 -0.54 -9.27
C ALA A 77 14.69 -1.45 -10.24
N GLN A 78 14.18 -1.65 -11.47
CA GLN A 78 14.88 -2.41 -12.51
C GLN A 78 16.26 -1.85 -12.80
N THR A 79 16.35 -0.53 -13.01
CA THR A 79 17.61 0.16 -13.29
C THR A 79 18.57 0.06 -12.11
N ASN A 80 18.09 0.23 -10.88
CA ASN A 80 18.93 0.09 -9.68
C ASN A 80 19.47 -1.34 -9.54
N MET A 81 18.64 -2.36 -9.78
CA MET A 81 19.05 -3.76 -9.75
C MET A 81 20.13 -4.06 -10.78
N GLU A 82 19.91 -3.67 -12.05
CA GLU A 82 20.86 -3.90 -13.15
C GLU A 82 22.20 -3.20 -12.95
N GLN A 83 22.20 -2.02 -12.30
CA GLN A 83 23.42 -1.28 -11.99
C GLN A 83 24.21 -1.84 -10.80
N ASN A 84 23.61 -2.74 -10.01
CA ASN A 84 24.19 -3.24 -8.76
C ASN A 84 24.23 -4.78 -8.71
N PRO A 85 24.91 -5.46 -9.67
CA PRO A 85 24.95 -6.91 -9.71
C PRO A 85 25.55 -7.52 -8.43
N GLY A 86 24.85 -8.52 -7.88
CA GLY A 86 25.24 -9.23 -6.66
C GLY A 86 25.11 -8.40 -5.38
N TYR A 87 24.58 -7.17 -5.44
CA TYR A 87 24.47 -6.32 -4.26
C TYR A 87 23.55 -6.91 -3.19
N TYR A 88 22.38 -7.42 -3.60
CA TYR A 88 21.44 -8.08 -2.69
C TYR A 88 22.10 -9.25 -1.94
N HIS A 89 22.81 -10.12 -2.65
CA HIS A 89 23.49 -11.28 -2.08
C HIS A 89 24.58 -10.86 -1.07
N ARG A 90 25.38 -9.83 -1.40
CA ARG A 90 26.37 -9.28 -0.46
C ARG A 90 25.74 -8.72 0.82
N LEU A 91 24.52 -8.18 0.76
CA LEU A 91 23.81 -7.71 1.96
C LEU A 91 23.41 -8.88 2.89
N LEU A 92 23.10 -10.05 2.33
CA LEU A 92 22.76 -11.25 3.09
C LEU A 92 23.99 -11.92 3.74
N GLU A 93 25.15 -11.80 3.10
CA GLU A 93 26.45 -12.30 3.60
C GLU A 93 27.05 -11.41 4.70
N GLY A 94 26.55 -10.17 4.85
CA GLY A 94 27.03 -9.21 5.85
C GLY A 94 26.83 -9.68 7.29
N GLU A 95 27.58 -9.06 8.22
CA GLU A 95 27.45 -9.32 9.65
C GLU A 95 26.01 -9.08 10.12
N LYS A 96 25.44 -10.07 10.80
CA LYS A 96 24.05 -10.01 11.26
C LYS A 96 23.94 -9.08 12.46
N ASN A 97 23.08 -8.07 12.35
CA ASN A 97 22.68 -7.27 13.49
C ASN A 97 21.60 -8.02 14.29
N ASP A 98 21.95 -8.51 15.47
CA ASP A 98 21.03 -9.32 16.30
C ASP A 98 19.72 -8.59 16.63
N LYS A 99 19.78 -7.29 16.93
CA LYS A 99 18.57 -6.50 17.23
C LYS A 99 17.63 -6.40 16.04
N LEU A 100 18.19 -6.22 14.85
CA LEU A 100 17.43 -6.19 13.59
C LEU A 100 16.79 -7.56 13.33
N VAL A 101 17.57 -8.63 13.44
CA VAL A 101 17.14 -10.00 13.19
C VAL A 101 16.03 -10.42 14.15
N GLU A 102 16.14 -10.07 15.44
CA GLU A 102 15.14 -10.39 16.45
C GLU A 102 13.83 -9.65 16.21
N ALA A 103 13.88 -8.35 15.89
CA ALA A 103 12.70 -7.57 15.54
C ALA A 103 11.96 -8.16 14.32
N ILE A 104 12.70 -8.57 13.28
CA ILE A 104 12.12 -9.22 12.10
C ILE A 104 11.46 -10.56 12.48
N LYS A 105 12.16 -11.42 13.24
CA LYS A 105 11.64 -12.74 13.64
C LYS A 105 10.36 -12.67 14.46
N THR A 106 10.24 -11.67 15.35
CA THR A 106 9.01 -11.44 16.11
C THR A 106 7.82 -11.19 15.18
N ASP A 107 8.03 -10.43 14.10
CA ASP A 107 6.96 -10.06 13.17
C ASP A 107 6.64 -11.13 12.12
N MET A 108 7.61 -11.98 11.77
CA MET A 108 7.40 -13.10 10.86
C MET A 108 6.26 -14.02 11.30
N ASN A 109 6.16 -14.33 12.60
CA ASN A 109 5.13 -15.25 13.11
C ASN A 109 3.71 -14.68 12.97
N ARG A 110 3.56 -13.36 12.88
CA ARG A 110 2.27 -12.66 12.71
C ARG A 110 2.05 -12.13 11.29
N THR A 111 2.95 -12.41 10.35
CA THR A 111 2.83 -11.95 8.97
C THR A 111 1.98 -12.92 8.16
N PHE A 112 0.78 -12.49 7.76
CA PHE A 112 -0.15 -13.24 6.91
C PHE A 112 -0.44 -14.69 7.38
N PRO A 113 -0.94 -14.88 8.62
CA PRO A 113 -1.23 -16.22 9.14
C PRO A 113 -2.26 -17.00 8.31
N ASP A 114 -3.14 -16.28 7.62
CA ASP A 114 -4.18 -16.75 6.72
C ASP A 114 -3.68 -17.01 5.29
N ASN A 115 -2.43 -16.66 4.95
CA ASN A 115 -1.87 -16.96 3.64
C ASN A 115 -1.20 -18.33 3.61
N VAL A 116 -1.66 -19.20 2.71
CA VAL A 116 -1.21 -20.60 2.60
C VAL A 116 0.28 -20.75 2.31
N LYS A 117 0.95 -19.73 1.76
CA LYS A 117 2.39 -19.76 1.44
C LYS A 117 3.27 -19.22 2.56
N PHE A 118 2.71 -18.49 3.53
CA PHE A 118 3.43 -17.95 4.69
C PHE A 118 3.30 -18.84 5.93
N ARG A 119 2.59 -19.96 5.83
CA ARG A 119 2.54 -20.98 6.90
C ARG A 119 3.85 -21.75 6.99
N LYS A 120 4.27 -22.10 8.20
CA LYS A 120 5.47 -22.93 8.44
C LYS A 120 5.38 -24.31 7.80
N THR A 121 4.16 -24.80 7.56
CA THR A 121 3.89 -26.09 6.90
C THR A 121 3.82 -26.00 5.37
N ALA A 122 4.01 -24.82 4.79
CA ALA A 122 3.93 -24.63 3.34
C ALA A 122 5.18 -25.16 2.64
N ASP A 123 5.01 -25.65 1.40
CA ASP A 123 6.11 -26.06 0.53
C ASP A 123 5.92 -25.47 -0.89
N PRO A 124 6.76 -24.52 -1.34
CA PRO A 124 7.79 -23.81 -0.56
C PRO A 124 7.17 -22.77 0.40
N CYS A 125 7.79 -22.61 1.58
CA CYS A 125 7.42 -21.58 2.56
C CYS A 125 8.10 -20.24 2.26
N LEU A 126 7.32 -19.15 2.16
CA LEU A 126 7.82 -17.81 1.86
C LEU A 126 8.39 -17.06 3.09
N GLN A 127 8.34 -17.64 4.29
CA GLN A 127 8.89 -17.00 5.49
C GLN A 127 10.40 -16.76 5.37
N HIS A 128 11.14 -17.68 4.76
CA HIS A 128 12.58 -17.52 4.58
C HIS A 128 12.90 -16.40 3.57
N THR A 129 12.18 -16.35 2.45
CA THR A 129 12.28 -15.26 1.46
C THR A 129 11.96 -13.91 2.09
N LEU A 130 10.90 -13.83 2.90
CA LEU A 130 10.55 -12.61 3.63
C LEU A 130 11.65 -12.18 4.61
N TYR A 131 12.20 -13.13 5.35
CA TYR A 131 13.32 -12.89 6.25
C TYR A 131 14.52 -12.28 5.51
N ASN A 132 14.93 -12.90 4.39
CA ASN A 132 16.08 -12.44 3.61
C ASN A 132 15.86 -11.01 3.08
N VAL A 133 14.69 -10.74 2.48
CA VAL A 133 14.36 -9.40 1.94
C VAL A 133 14.42 -8.32 3.03
N LEU A 134 13.85 -8.60 4.21
CA LEU A 134 13.83 -7.64 5.32
C LEU A 134 15.21 -7.42 5.94
N VAL A 135 16.01 -8.48 6.09
CA VAL A 135 17.39 -8.38 6.59
C VAL A 135 18.25 -7.59 5.61
N ALA A 136 18.20 -7.94 4.32
CA ALA A 136 18.92 -7.21 3.29
C ALA A 136 18.53 -5.72 3.28
N TYR A 137 17.24 -5.41 3.40
CA TYR A 137 16.80 -4.02 3.50
C TYR A 137 17.35 -3.30 4.74
N GLY A 138 17.30 -3.93 5.91
CA GLY A 138 17.84 -3.33 7.13
C GLY A 138 19.35 -3.09 7.07
N HIS A 139 20.09 -3.94 6.35
CA HIS A 139 21.51 -3.74 6.07
C HIS A 139 21.76 -2.65 5.02
N HIS A 140 20.90 -2.56 4.00
CA HIS A 140 20.95 -1.55 2.95
C HIS A 140 20.76 -0.14 3.52
N ASN A 141 19.73 0.05 4.35
CA ASN A 141 19.40 1.33 4.97
C ASN A 141 19.46 1.24 6.50
N LYS A 142 20.68 1.31 7.05
CA LYS A 142 20.94 1.19 8.50
C LYS A 142 20.25 2.28 9.35
N ALA A 143 19.95 3.44 8.77
CA ALA A 143 19.28 4.53 9.48
C ALA A 143 17.79 4.21 9.75
N VAL A 144 17.16 3.47 8.84
CA VAL A 144 15.79 2.94 9.01
C VAL A 144 15.83 1.60 9.73
N GLY A 145 16.71 0.70 9.31
CA GLY A 145 16.76 -0.68 9.78
C GLY A 145 15.46 -1.41 9.42
N TYR A 146 14.72 -1.83 10.45
CA TYR A 146 13.42 -2.47 10.32
C TYR A 146 12.39 -1.76 11.19
N CYS A 147 11.24 -1.47 10.59
CA CYS A 147 10.08 -0.93 11.25
C CYS A 147 8.89 -1.89 11.05
N GLN A 148 8.12 -2.12 12.11
CA GLN A 148 6.88 -2.87 12.04
C GLN A 148 5.97 -2.29 10.94
N GLY A 149 5.38 -3.16 10.13
CA GLY A 149 4.63 -2.78 8.93
C GLY A 149 5.36 -3.14 7.64
N MET A 150 6.69 -3.10 7.63
CA MET A 150 7.50 -3.45 6.47
C MET A 150 7.36 -4.92 6.07
N ASN A 151 7.13 -5.81 7.04
CA ASN A 151 6.89 -7.24 6.81
C ASN A 151 5.68 -7.50 5.90
N PHE A 152 4.60 -6.74 6.09
CA PHE A 152 3.40 -6.86 5.27
C PHE A 152 3.68 -6.37 3.84
N ILE A 153 4.39 -5.24 3.72
CA ILE A 153 4.74 -4.66 2.41
C ILE A 153 5.63 -5.63 1.63
N ALA A 154 6.72 -6.10 2.24
CA ALA A 154 7.64 -7.06 1.65
C ALA A 154 6.92 -8.35 1.27
N GLY A 155 6.03 -8.87 2.12
CA GLY A 155 5.28 -10.08 1.81
C GLY A 155 4.34 -9.93 0.59
N TYR A 156 3.66 -8.78 0.44
CA TYR A 156 2.89 -8.50 -0.78
C TYR A 156 3.78 -8.39 -2.02
N LEU A 157 4.94 -7.74 -1.92
CA LEU A 157 5.89 -7.68 -3.03
C LEU A 157 6.32 -9.09 -3.47
N ILE A 158 6.70 -9.94 -2.52
CA ILE A 158 7.11 -11.34 -2.77
C ILE A 158 6.00 -12.14 -3.46
N LEU A 159 4.74 -11.98 -3.03
CA LEU A 159 3.61 -12.67 -3.65
C LEU A 159 3.41 -12.30 -5.12
N ILE A 160 3.72 -11.06 -5.48
CA ILE A 160 3.49 -10.51 -6.83
C ILE A 160 4.69 -10.73 -7.75
N THR A 161 5.90 -10.45 -7.27
CA THR A 161 7.14 -10.63 -8.04
C THR A 161 7.45 -12.11 -8.23
N LYS A 162 7.19 -12.94 -7.20
CA LYS A 162 7.68 -14.31 -7.10
C LYS A 162 9.20 -14.39 -7.30
N ASN A 163 9.91 -13.31 -6.98
CA ASN A 163 11.35 -13.15 -7.09
C ASN A 163 11.86 -12.38 -5.88
N GLU A 164 12.81 -12.97 -5.16
CA GLU A 164 13.33 -12.45 -3.90
C GLU A 164 14.06 -11.11 -4.07
N GLU A 165 15.00 -11.02 -5.02
CA GLU A 165 15.80 -9.82 -5.25
C GLU A 165 14.96 -8.68 -5.84
N GLU A 166 14.04 -8.97 -6.76
CA GLU A 166 13.10 -7.95 -7.28
C GLU A 166 12.24 -7.36 -6.15
N SER A 167 11.83 -8.20 -5.18
CA SER A 167 11.05 -7.74 -4.02
C SER A 167 11.85 -6.77 -3.16
N PHE A 168 13.14 -7.04 -2.96
CA PHE A 168 14.05 -6.12 -2.27
C PHE A 168 14.15 -4.77 -2.98
N TRP A 169 14.35 -4.76 -4.29
CA TRP A 169 14.48 -3.49 -5.04
C TRP A 169 13.17 -2.69 -5.13
N LEU A 170 12.02 -3.36 -5.16
CA LEU A 170 10.73 -2.68 -5.03
C LEU A 170 10.49 -2.13 -3.62
N LEU A 171 10.94 -2.83 -2.58
CA LEU A 171 10.89 -2.36 -1.21
C LEU A 171 11.75 -1.10 -1.04
N ASP A 172 12.97 -1.09 -1.60
CA ASP A 172 13.81 0.10 -1.72
C ASP A 172 13.12 1.25 -2.44
N ALA A 173 12.51 0.98 -3.60
CA ALA A 173 11.81 2.03 -4.31
C ALA A 173 10.64 2.63 -3.51
N LEU A 174 9.85 1.79 -2.82
CA LEU A 174 8.74 2.27 -2.00
C LEU A 174 9.22 3.06 -0.79
N ILE A 175 10.03 2.44 0.06
CA ILE A 175 10.39 2.97 1.37
C ILE A 175 11.51 4.01 1.27
N GLY A 176 12.51 3.76 0.43
CA GLY A 176 13.68 4.63 0.29
C GLY A 176 13.44 5.87 -0.58
N ARG A 177 12.44 5.85 -1.48
CA ARG A 177 12.26 6.93 -2.49
C ARG A 177 10.84 7.46 -2.64
N ILE A 178 9.82 6.61 -2.64
CA ILE A 178 8.44 7.04 -2.91
C ILE A 178 7.75 7.64 -1.66
N LEU A 179 8.05 7.07 -0.49
CA LEU A 179 7.47 7.46 0.80
C LEU A 179 8.45 8.38 1.55
N PRO A 180 8.01 9.53 2.08
CA PRO A 180 8.90 10.48 2.75
C PRO A 180 9.13 10.08 4.22
N ASP A 181 10.25 9.46 4.58
CA ASP A 181 10.67 9.19 5.97
C ASP A 181 9.66 8.41 6.86
N TYR A 182 8.75 7.62 6.27
CA TYR A 182 7.68 6.92 7.00
C TYR A 182 8.21 5.98 8.09
N TYR A 183 9.30 5.27 7.78
CA TYR A 183 9.82 4.18 8.60
C TYR A 183 11.09 4.57 9.37
N SER A 184 11.40 5.87 9.44
CA SER A 184 12.43 6.38 10.35
C SER A 184 12.08 6.01 11.81
N PRO A 185 13.05 5.91 12.73
CA PRO A 185 12.77 5.58 14.13
C PRO A 185 11.73 6.49 14.80
N ALA A 186 11.71 7.79 14.45
CA ALA A 186 10.72 8.75 14.94
C ALA A 186 9.38 8.70 14.19
N MET A 187 9.33 8.02 13.05
CA MET A 187 8.23 7.98 12.08
C MET A 187 7.72 9.37 11.71
N LEU A 188 8.63 10.36 11.65
CA LEU A 188 8.25 11.76 11.51
C LEU A 188 7.48 12.01 10.20
N GLY A 189 7.93 11.39 9.11
CA GLY A 189 7.27 11.52 7.81
C GLY A 189 5.88 10.86 7.77
N LEU A 190 5.70 9.73 8.45
CA LEU A 190 4.41 9.06 8.60
C LEU A 190 3.42 9.96 9.36
N LYS A 191 3.83 10.44 10.53
CA LYS A 191 3.01 11.35 11.36
C LYS A 191 2.68 12.64 10.60
N THR A 192 3.66 13.20 9.89
CA THR A 192 3.47 14.39 9.04
C THR A 192 2.38 14.14 8.01
N ASP A 193 2.43 13.03 7.28
CA ASP A 193 1.42 12.73 6.25
C ASP A 193 0.04 12.42 6.84
N GLN A 194 -0.05 11.90 8.07
CA GLN A 194 -1.32 11.73 8.77
C GLN A 194 -1.95 13.08 9.15
N GLU A 195 -1.15 14.05 9.60
CA GLU A 195 -1.62 15.41 9.86
C GLU A 195 -1.97 16.16 8.56
N VAL A 196 -1.20 15.95 7.49
CA VAL A 196 -1.53 16.49 6.15
C VAL A 196 -2.88 15.96 5.67
N LEU A 197 -3.21 14.68 5.95
CA LEU A 197 -4.56 14.18 5.66
C LEU A 197 -5.61 14.96 6.46
N GLY A 198 -5.37 15.24 7.73
CA GLY A 198 -6.27 16.06 8.56
C GLY A 198 -6.52 17.44 7.95
N GLU A 199 -5.47 18.13 7.52
CA GLU A 199 -5.58 19.42 6.81
C GLU A 199 -6.37 19.28 5.49
N LEU A 200 -6.11 18.24 4.71
CA LEU A 200 -6.84 17.99 3.47
C LEU A 200 -8.32 17.67 3.72
N VAL A 201 -8.64 16.94 4.79
CA VAL A 201 -10.02 16.68 5.20
C VAL A 201 -10.70 17.97 5.65
N ARG A 202 -10.02 18.83 6.42
CA ARG A 202 -10.55 20.16 6.77
C ARG A 202 -10.88 20.99 5.54
N MET A 203 -10.05 20.93 4.49
CA MET A 203 -10.28 21.66 3.24
C MET A 203 -11.40 21.05 2.36
N LYS A 204 -11.60 19.74 2.39
CA LYS A 204 -12.42 19.02 1.38
C LYS A 204 -13.70 18.39 1.93
N VAL A 205 -13.72 18.07 3.22
CA VAL A 205 -14.81 17.42 3.97
C VAL A 205 -14.88 18.04 5.38
N PRO A 206 -15.08 19.38 5.50
CA PRO A 206 -14.88 20.12 6.76
C PRO A 206 -15.73 19.61 7.92
N ALA A 207 -16.95 19.13 7.67
CA ALA A 207 -17.83 18.58 8.71
C ALA A 207 -17.20 17.37 9.42
N VAL A 208 -16.44 16.53 8.71
CA VAL A 208 -15.74 15.39 9.33
C VAL A 208 -14.54 15.87 10.13
N ALA A 209 -13.81 16.89 9.66
CA ALA A 209 -12.72 17.49 10.43
C ALA A 209 -13.25 18.08 11.75
N GLU A 210 -14.36 18.82 11.70
CA GLU A 210 -14.99 19.39 12.89
C GLU A 210 -15.45 18.31 13.88
N LEU A 211 -16.03 17.20 13.38
CA LEU A 211 -16.39 16.06 14.22
C LEU A 211 -15.17 15.47 14.94
N MET A 212 -14.07 15.26 14.21
CA MET A 212 -12.83 14.74 14.77
C MET A 212 -12.27 15.68 15.85
N GLU A 213 -12.25 16.99 15.58
CA GLU A 213 -11.77 18.01 16.51
C GLU A 213 -12.66 18.11 17.76
N ARG A 214 -13.99 18.12 17.60
CA ARG A 214 -14.97 18.19 18.69
C ARG A 214 -14.82 17.04 19.69
N HIS A 215 -14.49 15.85 19.20
CA HIS A 215 -14.32 14.66 20.02
C HIS A 215 -12.85 14.35 20.36
N GLY A 216 -11.91 15.22 19.98
CA GLY A 216 -10.48 15.03 20.27
C GLY A 216 -9.86 13.79 19.62
N VAL A 217 -10.39 13.34 18.48
CA VAL A 217 -9.88 12.16 17.78
C VAL A 217 -8.66 12.55 16.94
N MET A 218 -7.52 11.89 17.21
CA MET A 218 -6.29 12.12 16.46
C MET A 218 -6.28 11.34 15.14
N TRP A 219 -5.87 11.99 14.04
CA TRP A 219 -5.70 11.32 12.74
C TRP A 219 -4.68 10.18 12.81
N THR A 220 -3.59 10.40 13.53
CA THR A 220 -2.53 9.40 13.76
C THR A 220 -3.02 8.10 14.37
N LEU A 221 -4.16 8.13 15.09
CA LEU A 221 -4.81 6.95 15.64
C LEU A 221 -5.62 6.21 14.57
N VAL A 222 -6.59 6.89 13.95
CA VAL A 222 -7.61 6.25 13.11
C VAL A 222 -7.10 5.82 11.73
N VAL A 223 -6.08 6.49 11.19
CA VAL A 223 -5.50 6.15 9.87
C VAL A 223 -4.12 5.51 9.96
N SER A 224 -3.67 5.09 11.15
CA SER A 224 -2.32 4.53 11.34
C SER A 224 -1.98 3.43 10.33
N ARG A 225 -2.81 2.39 10.29
CA ARG A 225 -2.63 1.23 9.38
C ARG A 225 -2.77 1.58 7.90
N TRP A 226 -3.55 2.61 7.56
CA TRP A 226 -3.72 3.02 6.17
C TRP A 226 -2.40 3.48 5.55
N PHE A 227 -1.60 4.20 6.33
CA PHE A 227 -0.32 4.76 5.88
C PHE A 227 0.86 3.83 6.14
N ILE A 228 0.99 3.26 7.34
CA ILE A 228 2.18 2.45 7.69
C ILE A 228 2.23 1.10 6.95
N CYS A 229 1.07 0.49 6.66
CA CYS A 229 0.97 -0.76 5.91
C CYS A 229 0.46 -0.54 4.48
N LEU A 230 0.32 0.71 4.02
CA LEU A 230 -0.17 1.05 2.68
C LEU A 230 -1.49 0.34 2.32
N PHE A 231 -2.44 0.37 3.26
CA PHE A 231 -3.77 -0.24 3.20
C PHE A 231 -3.82 -1.79 3.22
N ILE A 232 -2.69 -2.48 3.38
CA ILE A 232 -2.69 -3.93 3.63
C ILE A 232 -3.45 -4.24 4.93
N ASP A 233 -4.19 -5.35 4.92
CA ASP A 233 -5.08 -5.82 5.99
C ASP A 233 -6.22 -4.85 6.35
N ILE A 234 -6.41 -3.80 5.54
CA ILE A 234 -7.48 -2.82 5.69
C ILE A 234 -8.44 -2.87 4.50
N LEU A 235 -7.91 -3.01 3.29
CA LEU A 235 -8.69 -3.13 2.05
C LEU A 235 -8.48 -4.51 1.40
N PRO A 236 -9.42 -4.97 0.55
CA PRO A 236 -9.26 -6.21 -0.20
C PRO A 236 -7.97 -6.24 -1.04
N VAL A 237 -7.32 -7.40 -1.13
CA VAL A 237 -6.00 -7.59 -1.78
C VAL A 237 -5.97 -6.97 -3.18
N GLU A 238 -6.95 -7.28 -4.03
CA GLU A 238 -7.03 -6.73 -5.40
C GLU A 238 -7.09 -5.20 -5.41
N THR A 239 -7.79 -4.58 -4.45
CA THR A 239 -7.89 -3.12 -4.30
C THR A 239 -6.55 -2.53 -3.90
N VAL A 240 -5.85 -3.14 -2.94
CA VAL A 240 -4.49 -2.71 -2.53
C VAL A 240 -3.53 -2.76 -3.71
N LEU A 241 -3.52 -3.84 -4.49
CA LEU A 241 -2.64 -3.96 -5.66
C LEU A 241 -2.93 -2.89 -6.72
N ARG A 242 -4.21 -2.54 -6.92
CA ARG A 242 -4.61 -1.46 -7.83
C ARG A 242 -4.19 -0.07 -7.32
N ILE A 243 -4.19 0.14 -6.01
CA ILE A 243 -3.62 1.34 -5.38
C ILE A 243 -2.11 1.38 -5.64
N TRP A 244 -1.42 0.26 -5.43
CA TRP A 244 0.02 0.13 -5.60
C TRP A 244 0.48 0.32 -7.05
N ASP A 245 -0.28 -0.16 -8.03
CA ASP A 245 -0.09 0.17 -9.45
C ASP A 245 0.12 1.68 -9.65
N CYS A 246 -0.73 2.48 -9.01
CA CYS A 246 -0.67 3.93 -9.10
C CYS A 246 0.40 4.54 -8.18
N LEU A 247 0.64 3.95 -7.00
CA LEU A 247 1.65 4.41 -6.05
C LEU A 247 3.06 4.35 -6.65
N PHE A 248 3.42 3.22 -7.26
CA PHE A 248 4.72 3.05 -7.95
C PHE A 248 4.91 4.03 -9.11
N TYR A 249 3.83 4.44 -9.78
CA TYR A 249 3.90 5.32 -10.94
C TYR A 249 3.82 6.81 -10.60
N GLU A 250 2.90 7.20 -9.73
CA GLU A 250 2.56 8.60 -9.41
C GLU A 250 3.07 9.08 -8.05
N GLY A 251 3.54 8.18 -7.18
CA GLY A 251 4.09 8.49 -5.87
C GLY A 251 3.06 8.64 -4.76
N SER A 252 3.53 9.09 -3.58
CA SER A 252 2.79 9.10 -2.31
C SER A 252 1.46 9.86 -2.33
N LYS A 253 1.21 10.75 -3.31
CA LYS A 253 -0.09 11.43 -3.48
C LYS A 253 -1.29 10.48 -3.57
N ILE A 254 -1.05 9.25 -4.03
CA ILE A 254 -2.10 8.25 -4.17
C ILE A 254 -2.69 7.85 -2.81
N ILE A 255 -1.88 7.82 -1.74
CA ILE A 255 -2.32 7.48 -0.39
C ILE A 255 -3.39 8.47 0.09
N PHE A 256 -3.14 9.77 -0.09
CA PHE A 256 -4.10 10.83 0.23
C PHE A 256 -5.38 10.74 -0.60
N ARG A 257 -5.28 10.40 -1.90
CA ARG A 257 -6.46 10.22 -2.76
C ARG A 257 -7.37 9.10 -2.26
N VAL A 258 -6.77 7.96 -1.91
CA VAL A 258 -7.48 6.80 -1.35
C VAL A 258 -8.16 7.19 -0.04
N ALA A 259 -7.41 7.77 0.90
CA ALA A 259 -7.93 8.16 2.21
C ALA A 259 -9.07 9.19 2.12
N LEU A 260 -8.91 10.24 1.31
CA LEU A 260 -9.96 11.24 1.09
C LEU A 260 -11.21 10.64 0.44
N THR A 261 -11.06 9.70 -0.49
CA THR A 261 -12.21 9.03 -1.11
C THR A 261 -12.96 8.16 -0.12
N LEU A 262 -12.26 7.39 0.72
CA LEU A 262 -12.90 6.59 1.78
C LEU A 262 -13.73 7.48 2.71
N ILE A 263 -13.15 8.57 3.20
CA ILE A 263 -13.81 9.52 4.10
C ILE A 263 -14.99 10.21 3.40
N LYS A 264 -14.79 10.71 2.18
CA LYS A 264 -15.81 11.48 1.46
C LYS A 264 -17.01 10.62 1.05
N GLN A 265 -16.78 9.40 0.57
CA GLN A 265 -17.88 8.51 0.17
C GLN A 265 -18.73 8.04 1.36
N HIS A 266 -18.16 8.02 2.56
CA HIS A 266 -18.85 7.64 3.79
C HIS A 266 -19.10 8.82 4.74
N GLN A 267 -19.05 10.06 4.23
CA GLN A 267 -19.19 11.25 5.07
C GLN A 267 -20.47 11.21 5.91
N ALA A 268 -21.61 10.91 5.30
CA ALA A 268 -22.89 10.85 6.01
C ALA A 268 -22.86 9.83 7.16
N PHE A 269 -22.36 8.63 6.88
CA PHE A 269 -22.20 7.57 7.88
C PHE A 269 -21.28 8.00 9.02
N ILE A 270 -20.11 8.60 8.73
CA ILE A 270 -19.16 9.07 9.74
C ILE A 270 -19.79 10.14 10.65
N LEU A 271 -20.57 11.06 10.07
CA LEU A 271 -21.21 12.17 10.80
C LEU A 271 -22.32 11.73 11.77
N GLU A 272 -22.79 10.48 11.68
CA GLU A 272 -23.70 9.91 12.68
C GLU A 272 -22.98 9.57 13.99
N ALA A 273 -21.64 9.59 14.04
CA ALA A 273 -20.93 9.22 15.26
C ALA A 273 -21.13 10.25 16.38
N THR A 274 -21.29 9.74 17.59
CA THR A 274 -21.65 10.57 18.75
C THR A 274 -20.54 10.71 19.79
N ASN A 275 -19.49 9.90 19.70
CA ASN A 275 -18.40 9.86 20.66
C ASN A 275 -17.11 9.31 20.03
N PHE A 276 -16.00 9.39 20.76
CA PHE A 276 -14.67 8.98 20.29
C PHE A 276 -14.59 7.50 19.86
N PRO A 277 -15.07 6.51 20.66
CA PRO A 277 -15.09 5.10 20.23
C PRO A 277 -15.89 4.86 18.94
N ASP A 278 -17.07 5.48 18.83
CA ASP A 278 -17.95 5.36 17.66
C ASP A 278 -17.27 5.90 16.39
N ILE A 279 -16.58 7.04 16.46
CA ILE A 279 -15.78 7.55 15.34
C ILE A 279 -14.72 6.53 14.91
N CYS A 280 -13.99 5.96 15.87
CA CYS A 280 -12.96 4.97 15.58
C CYS A 280 -13.54 3.72 14.91
N ASP A 281 -14.70 3.24 15.36
CA ASP A 281 -15.37 2.07 14.79
C ASP A 281 -15.95 2.36 13.40
N LYS A 282 -16.49 3.55 13.16
CA LYS A 282 -16.91 3.96 11.81
C LYS A 282 -15.73 4.00 10.85
N PHE A 283 -14.57 4.54 11.26
CA PHE A 283 -13.36 4.53 10.42
C PHE A 283 -12.86 3.11 10.09
N LYS A 284 -13.10 2.11 10.94
CA LYS A 284 -12.85 0.70 10.62
C LYS A 284 -13.89 0.15 9.62
N GLN A 285 -15.15 0.54 9.75
CA GLN A 285 -16.24 0.04 8.90
C GLN A 285 -16.19 0.59 7.47
N ILE A 286 -15.74 1.82 7.26
CA ILE A 286 -15.66 2.41 5.90
C ILE A 286 -14.62 1.74 4.99
N THR A 287 -13.79 0.85 5.54
CA THR A 287 -12.80 0.07 4.80
C THR A 287 -13.28 -1.34 4.47
N THR A 288 -14.56 -1.66 4.70
CA THR A 288 -15.18 -2.94 4.36
C THR A 288 -16.35 -2.74 3.39
N GLY A 289 -16.94 -3.85 2.92
CA GLY A 289 -18.13 -3.83 2.08
C GLY A 289 -17.87 -3.66 0.57
N THR A 290 -18.95 -3.51 -0.18
CA THR A 290 -18.96 -3.58 -1.64
C THR A 290 -18.15 -2.46 -2.30
N PHE A 291 -18.18 -1.25 -1.73
CA PHE A 291 -17.49 -0.10 -2.32
C PHE A 291 -15.99 -0.33 -2.48
N VAL A 292 -15.33 -0.87 -1.47
CA VAL A 292 -13.89 -1.17 -1.50
C VAL A 292 -13.57 -2.51 -2.18
N THR A 293 -14.55 -3.41 -2.28
CA THR A 293 -14.41 -4.69 -3.01
C THR A 293 -14.47 -4.47 -4.52
N GLU A 294 -15.30 -3.54 -5.00
CA GLU A 294 -15.37 -3.15 -6.41
C GLU A 294 -14.19 -2.25 -6.82
N CYS A 295 -12.97 -2.82 -6.80
CA CYS A 295 -11.71 -2.12 -7.00
C CYS A 295 -11.67 -1.23 -8.27
N HIS A 296 -12.36 -1.60 -9.36
CA HIS A 296 -12.38 -0.76 -10.55
C HIS A 296 -13.14 0.54 -10.34
N SER A 297 -14.35 0.46 -9.81
CA SER A 297 -15.20 1.60 -9.49
C SER A 297 -14.54 2.46 -8.42
N PHE A 298 -14.02 1.83 -7.37
CA PHE A 298 -13.23 2.49 -6.31
C PHE A 298 -12.07 3.31 -6.88
N MET A 299 -11.25 2.70 -7.74
CA MET A 299 -10.10 3.39 -8.34
C MET A 299 -10.51 4.51 -9.30
N GLN A 300 -11.68 4.47 -9.93
CA GLN A 300 -12.18 5.62 -10.68
C GLN A 300 -12.47 6.79 -9.72
N LYS A 301 -13.12 6.48 -8.59
CA LYS A 301 -13.51 7.44 -7.56
C LYS A 301 -12.33 8.15 -6.90
N ILE A 302 -11.20 7.47 -6.67
CA ILE A 302 -9.98 8.13 -6.11
C ILE A 302 -9.41 9.23 -7.01
N PHE A 303 -9.70 9.18 -8.31
CA PHE A 303 -9.26 10.21 -9.27
C PHE A 303 -10.32 11.27 -9.55
N THR A 304 -11.57 11.09 -9.12
CA THR A 304 -12.66 12.06 -9.30
C THR A 304 -13.03 12.78 -8.00
N ASP A 305 -13.29 12.05 -6.92
CA ASP A 305 -13.99 12.59 -5.75
C ASP A 305 -13.14 13.56 -4.91
N PRO A 306 -11.84 13.32 -4.68
CA PRO A 306 -10.98 14.29 -3.98
C PRO A 306 -10.76 15.57 -4.80
N GLY A 307 -11.07 15.54 -6.10
CA GLY A 307 -10.82 16.62 -7.04
C GLY A 307 -9.33 16.86 -7.31
N SER A 308 -8.98 18.12 -7.51
CA SER A 308 -7.58 18.55 -7.67
C SER A 308 -6.81 18.36 -6.37
N LEU A 309 -5.69 17.64 -6.47
CA LEU A 309 -4.74 17.41 -5.40
C LEU A 309 -3.34 17.43 -6.02
N SER A 310 -2.69 18.59 -5.94
CA SER A 310 -1.36 18.82 -6.51
C SER A 310 -0.27 18.41 -5.52
N MET A 311 0.88 17.98 -6.03
CA MET A 311 2.05 17.72 -5.18
C MET A 311 2.56 18.98 -4.49
N ALA A 312 2.43 20.15 -5.14
CA ALA A 312 2.83 21.42 -4.54
C ALA A 312 2.02 21.72 -3.27
N THR A 313 0.71 21.49 -3.31
CA THR A 313 -0.17 21.63 -2.14
C THR A 313 0.22 20.65 -1.02
N ILE A 314 0.43 19.37 -1.36
CA ILE A 314 0.84 18.36 -0.38
C ILE A 314 2.18 18.72 0.26
N ASN A 315 3.17 19.14 -0.54
CA ASN A 315 4.49 19.49 -0.01
C ASN A 315 4.45 20.71 0.90
N LYS A 316 3.68 21.74 0.53
CA LYS A 316 3.47 22.91 1.41
C LYS A 316 2.83 22.49 2.74
N LEU A 317 1.81 21.62 2.71
CA LEU A 317 1.20 21.11 3.94
C LEU A 317 2.18 20.26 4.76
N ARG A 318 3.03 19.46 4.11
CA ARG A 318 4.08 18.68 4.79
C ARG A 318 5.06 19.57 5.55
N GLU A 319 5.51 20.67 4.95
CA GLU A 319 6.38 21.66 5.61
C GLU A 319 5.71 22.18 6.89
N THR A 320 4.49 22.71 6.76
CA THR A 320 3.74 23.26 7.90
C THR A 320 3.44 22.22 8.99
N CYS A 321 3.03 21.00 8.61
CA CYS A 321 2.73 19.94 9.58
C CYS A 321 3.98 19.42 10.28
N ARG A 322 5.10 19.31 9.55
CA ARG A 322 6.38 18.85 10.11
C ARG A 322 6.94 19.86 11.13
N GLU A 323 6.86 21.15 10.83
CA GLU A 323 7.24 22.22 11.78
C GLU A 323 6.41 22.16 13.07
N LYS A 324 5.09 22.01 12.96
CA LYS A 324 4.20 21.86 14.12
C LYS A 324 4.58 20.64 14.98
N LEU A 325 4.79 19.48 14.36
CA LEU A 325 5.16 18.25 15.08
C LEU A 325 6.50 18.38 15.80
N LEU A 326 7.48 19.05 15.19
CA LEU A 326 8.78 19.29 15.81
C LEU A 326 8.71 20.32 16.96
N SER A 327 7.77 21.26 16.92
CA SER A 327 7.56 22.22 18.01
C SER A 327 6.85 21.65 19.24
N GLN A 328 6.20 20.48 19.09
CA GLN A 328 5.40 19.83 20.14
C GLN A 328 6.16 18.69 20.86
N GLY A 329 7.32 18.27 20.34
CA GLY A 329 8.14 17.18 20.89
C GLY A 329 9.38 17.69 21.61
#